data_AF-A0A8T4N860-F1
#
_entry.id   AF-A0A8T4N860-F1
#
_cell.length_a   1.000
_cell.length_b   1.000
_cell.length_c   1.000
_cell.angle_alpha   90.00
_cell.angle_beta   90.00
_cell.angle_gamma   90.00
#
_symmetry.space_group_name_H-M   'P 1'
#
loop_
_entity.id
_entity.type
_entity.pdbx_description
1 polymer ?
#
loop_
_entity_poly.entity_id
_entity_poly.type
_entity_poly.pdbx_seq_one_letter_code
_entity_poly.pdbx_strand_id
1 'polypeptide(L)'
;MVSIKTPRTLVKLGRYDDSLEEAVRKCSEPLTNVLVGLGSTVKYAVFKEATEPYLLMVSQQKDGIVTAPGYNVLLTVASYSDLRNQQVTTQFEKETGINLNIEVPEQLRRQFEMVSLSFQVFEKNPRAAMAVLRGEL
;
A
#
# COMPACT_ATOMS: atom_id res chain seq x y z
N MET A 1 -18.65 -27.20 -0.48
CA MET A 1 -17.94 -26.40 0.54
C MET A 1 -17.27 -25.24 -0.16
N VAL A 2 -17.67 -24.00 0.12
CA VAL A 2 -16.95 -22.81 -0.36
C VAL A 2 -15.73 -22.67 0.55
N SER A 3 -14.53 -22.92 0.01
CA SER A 3 -13.28 -22.65 0.74
C SER A 3 -13.18 -21.14 0.91
N ILE A 4 -13.33 -20.65 2.14
CA ILE A 4 -13.13 -19.23 2.46
C ILE A 4 -11.63 -18.99 2.35
N LYS A 5 -11.17 -18.48 1.20
CA LYS A 5 -9.80 -18.00 1.07
C LYS A 5 -9.63 -16.84 2.06
N THR A 6 -8.61 -16.93 2.90
CA THR A 6 -8.25 -15.84 3.81
C THR A 6 -7.18 -15.00 3.11
N PRO A 7 -7.36 -13.67 3.00
CA PRO A 7 -6.36 -12.83 2.36
C PRO A 7 -5.09 -12.75 3.21
N ARG A 8 -3.97 -12.54 2.52
CA ARG A 8 -2.65 -12.40 3.08
C ARG A 8 -2.16 -10.99 2.83
N THR A 9 -1.52 -10.41 3.83
CA THR A 9 -0.97 -9.06 3.76
C THR A 9 0.55 -9.14 3.89
N LEU A 10 1.24 -8.54 2.92
CA LEU A 10 2.67 -8.30 2.95
C LEU A 10 2.90 -6.82 3.27
N VAL A 11 3.76 -6.57 4.24
CA VAL A 11 4.18 -5.21 4.62
C VAL A 11 5.69 -5.10 4.41
N LYS A 12 6.12 -4.00 3.81
CA LYS A 12 7.53 -3.63 3.68
C LYS A 12 7.76 -2.20 4.12
N LEU A 13 8.95 -1.96 4.65
CA LEU A 13 9.42 -0.63 5.04
C LEU A 13 10.69 -0.31 4.27
N GLY A 14 10.82 0.94 3.85
CA GLY A 14 11.97 1.44 3.10
C GLY A 14 12.27 2.89 3.42
N ARG A 15 13.37 3.39 2.84
CA ARG A 15 13.67 4.83 2.81
C ARG A 15 13.57 5.35 1.40
N TYR A 16 13.11 6.58 1.28
CA TYR A 16 13.13 7.31 0.03
C TYR A 16 13.47 8.78 0.30
N ASP A 17 14.45 9.31 -0.42
CA ASP A 17 14.96 10.66 -0.19
C ASP A 17 14.05 11.73 -0.78
N ASP A 18 13.29 11.40 -1.82
CA ASP A 18 12.33 12.30 -2.44
C ASP A 18 10.92 12.15 -1.86
N SER A 19 10.01 12.99 -2.34
CA SER A 19 8.59 12.89 -2.00
C SER A 19 7.98 11.59 -2.56
N LEU A 20 7.06 10.99 -1.82
CA LEU A 20 6.33 9.80 -2.29
C LEU A 20 5.57 10.06 -3.60
N GLU A 21 5.13 11.30 -3.84
CA GLU A 21 4.45 11.68 -5.09
C GLU A 21 5.32 11.42 -6.33
N GLU A 22 6.62 11.72 -6.26
CA GLU A 22 7.54 11.49 -7.38
C GLU A 22 7.77 10.01 -7.66
N ALA A 23 7.88 9.19 -6.61
CA ALA A 23 7.95 7.74 -6.76
C ALA A 23 6.66 7.20 -7.40
N VAL A 24 5.50 7.65 -6.92
CA VAL A 24 4.19 7.21 -7.44
C VAL A 24 4.02 7.55 -8.91
N ARG A 25 4.51 8.71 -9.39
CA ARG A 25 4.48 9.05 -10.82
C ARG A 25 5.27 8.09 -11.73
N LYS A 26 6.28 7.41 -11.19
CA LYS A 26 7.07 6.40 -11.91
C LYS A 26 6.41 5.01 -11.91
N CYS A 27 5.47 4.78 -11.00
CA CYS A 27 4.75 3.52 -10.89
C CYS A 27 3.76 3.38 -12.05
N SER A 28 3.68 2.17 -12.62
CA SER A 28 2.74 1.85 -13.69
C SER A 28 1.30 1.71 -13.20
N GLU A 29 1.12 1.45 -11.89
CA GLU A 29 -0.21 1.38 -11.29
C GLU A 29 -0.74 2.79 -11.00
N PRO A 30 -2.02 3.08 -11.33
CA PRO A 30 -2.64 4.40 -11.15
C PRO A 30 -3.02 4.63 -9.68
N LEU A 31 -2.00 4.72 -8.84
CA LEU A 31 -2.11 4.96 -7.41
C LEU A 31 -2.79 6.30 -7.15
N THR A 32 -3.88 6.24 -6.40
CA THR A 32 -4.72 7.41 -6.08
C THR A 32 -4.36 7.95 -4.70
N ASN A 33 -4.27 9.27 -4.56
CA ASN A 33 -4.02 9.90 -3.27
C ASN A 33 -5.22 9.69 -2.34
N VAL A 34 -5.00 9.09 -1.18
CA VAL A 34 -6.03 8.80 -0.19
C VAL A 34 -6.12 9.99 0.77
N LEU A 35 -7.16 10.80 0.61
CA LEU A 35 -7.41 11.99 1.44
C LEU A 35 -8.00 11.67 2.82
N VAL A 36 -8.31 10.39 3.08
CA VAL A 36 -8.98 9.95 4.30
C VAL A 36 -7.95 9.67 5.40
N GLY A 37 -7.78 10.62 6.33
CA GLY A 37 -6.97 10.45 7.54
C GLY A 37 -6.60 11.77 8.22
N LEU A 38 -6.62 11.79 9.55
CA LEU A 38 -6.04 12.88 10.36
C LEU A 38 -4.53 12.66 10.49
N GLY A 39 -3.71 13.61 10.04
CA GLY A 39 -2.25 13.61 10.27
C GLY A 39 -1.41 14.09 9.09
N SER A 40 -0.09 14.11 9.28
CA SER A 40 0.91 14.51 8.27
C SER A 40 1.39 13.31 7.44
N THR A 41 0.53 12.39 7.03
CA THR A 41 0.95 11.20 6.25
C THR A 41 0.42 11.30 4.83
N VAL A 42 1.31 11.29 3.85
CA VAL A 42 0.92 11.15 2.43
C VAL A 42 0.64 9.68 2.18
N LYS A 43 -0.52 9.36 1.60
CA LYS A 43 -0.95 8.00 1.32
C LYS A 43 -1.43 7.88 -0.12
N TYR A 44 -1.02 6.82 -0.78
CA TYR A 44 -1.55 6.43 -2.07
C TYR A 44 -2.02 4.99 -2.03
N ALA A 45 -3.08 4.68 -2.76
CA ALA A 45 -3.59 3.32 -2.85
C ALA A 45 -4.26 3.05 -4.19
N VAL A 46 -4.35 1.77 -4.53
CA VAL A 46 -5.09 1.27 -5.68
C VAL A 46 -5.69 -0.08 -5.34
N PHE A 47 -6.94 -0.29 -5.76
CA PHE A 47 -7.56 -1.61 -5.80
C PHE A 47 -7.63 -2.08 -7.25
N LYS A 48 -7.03 -3.23 -7.56
CA LYS A 48 -7.06 -3.80 -8.91
C LYS A 48 -8.15 -4.87 -9.01
N GLU A 49 -9.12 -4.66 -9.90
CA GLU A 49 -10.27 -5.57 -10.09
C GLU A 49 -9.98 -6.81 -10.97
N ALA A 50 -8.70 -7.15 -11.18
CA ALA A 50 -8.30 -8.22 -12.10
C ALA A 50 -8.75 -9.62 -11.61
N THR A 51 -8.57 -10.64 -12.45
CA THR A 51 -8.80 -12.07 -12.11
C THR A 51 -8.10 -12.49 -10.81
N GLU A 52 -6.99 -11.83 -10.48
CA GLU A 52 -6.32 -11.88 -9.18
C GLU A 52 -6.34 -10.49 -8.55
N PRO A 53 -7.39 -10.15 -7.79
CA PRO A 53 -7.52 -8.82 -7.22
C PRO A 53 -6.50 -8.61 -6.11
N TYR A 54 -6.02 -7.38 -6.00
CA TYR A 54 -5.12 -6.98 -4.93
C TYR A 54 -5.35 -5.52 -4.54
N LEU A 55 -5.04 -5.22 -3.29
CA LEU A 55 -4.98 -3.86 -2.75
C LEU A 55 -3.51 -3.51 -2.50
N LEU A 56 -3.03 -2.45 -3.13
CA LEU A 56 -1.72 -1.87 -2.88
C LEU A 56 -1.92 -0.52 -2.19
N MET A 57 -1.22 -0.32 -1.07
CA MET A 57 -1.18 0.93 -0.33
C MET A 57 0.26 1.29 -0.06
N VAL A 58 0.61 2.56 -0.25
CA VAL A 58 1.92 3.10 0.10
C VAL A 58 1.74 4.39 0.88
N SER A 59 2.54 4.59 1.91
CA SER A 59 2.46 5.77 2.75
C SER A 59 3.84 6.27 3.13
N GLN A 60 3.94 7.58 3.29
CA GLN A 60 5.14 8.28 3.73
C GLN A 60 4.73 9.27 4.80
N GLN A 61 5.38 9.20 5.96
CA GLN A 61 5.20 10.20 7.00
C GLN A 61 5.89 11.49 6.56
N LYS A 62 5.12 12.58 6.47
CA LYS A 62 5.63 13.93 6.27
C LYS A 62 6.13 14.40 7.64
N ASP A 63 7.38 14.11 7.95
CA ASP A 63 8.02 14.65 9.15
C ASP A 63 8.49 16.09 8.88
N GLY A 64 8.12 17.00 9.78
CA GLY A 64 8.56 18.39 9.78
C GLY A 64 9.94 18.60 10.44
N ILE A 65 10.63 17.52 10.82
CA ILE A 65 11.94 17.53 11.46
C ILE A 65 12.64 16.23 11.05
N VAL A 66 13.63 16.27 10.15
CA VAL A 66 14.50 15.11 9.90
C VAL A 66 15.94 15.51 10.14
N THR A 67 16.58 14.88 11.12
CA THR A 67 17.98 15.07 11.49
C THR A 67 18.95 14.29 10.59
N ALA A 68 18.45 13.50 9.63
CA ALA A 68 19.21 12.82 8.58
C ALA A 68 18.43 12.90 7.24
N PRO A 69 19.07 12.82 6.07
CA PRO A 69 18.34 12.79 4.79
C PRO A 69 17.50 11.49 4.67
N GLY A 70 16.24 11.63 4.22
CA GLY A 70 15.36 10.50 3.87
C GLY A 70 14.03 10.42 4.64
N TYR A 71 12.97 9.99 3.96
CA TYR A 71 11.65 9.71 4.54
C TYR A 71 11.41 8.20 4.66
N ASN A 72 10.72 7.77 5.73
CA ASN A 72 10.27 6.39 5.83
C ASN A 72 9.07 6.16 4.91
N VAL A 73 9.16 5.14 4.06
CA VAL A 73 8.08 4.69 3.18
C VAL A 73 7.62 3.32 3.61
N LEU A 74 6.32 3.19 3.85
CA LEU A 74 5.68 1.92 4.16
C LEU A 74 4.80 1.48 3.00
N LEU A 75 5.07 0.29 2.46
CA LEU A 75 4.27 -0.35 1.43
C LEU A 75 3.53 -1.56 2.01
N THR A 76 2.25 -1.66 1.69
CA THR A 76 1.37 -2.77 2.08
C THR A 76 0.66 -3.33 0.86
N VAL A 77 0.70 -4.64 0.68
CA VAL A 77 -0.03 -5.35 -0.37
C VAL A 77 -0.89 -6.43 0.25
N ALA A 78 -2.17 -6.44 -0.06
CA ALA A 78 -3.10 -7.49 0.34
C ALA A 78 -3.70 -8.18 -0.89
N SER A 79 -3.67 -9.51 -0.90
CA SER A 79 -4.33 -10.36 -1.91
C SER A 79 -4.55 -11.77 -1.34
N TYR A 80 -5.12 -12.69 -2.12
CA TYR A 80 -5.21 -14.11 -1.73
C TYR A 80 -3.98 -14.94 -2.08
N SER A 81 -2.88 -14.33 -2.53
CA SER A 81 -1.68 -15.01 -3.00
C SER A 81 -0.41 -14.33 -2.48
N ASP A 82 0.41 -15.06 -1.72
CA ASP A 82 1.71 -14.57 -1.26
C ASP A 82 2.64 -14.25 -2.44
N LEU A 83 2.59 -15.07 -3.49
CA LEU A 83 3.35 -14.84 -4.72
C LEU A 83 2.93 -13.51 -5.37
N ARG A 84 1.63 -13.22 -5.42
CA ARG A 84 1.12 -11.97 -5.98
C ARG A 84 1.60 -10.77 -5.17
N ASN A 85 1.54 -10.86 -3.84
CA ASN A 85 2.03 -9.80 -2.96
C ASN A 85 3.51 -9.51 -3.19
N GLN A 86 4.33 -10.54 -3.34
CA GLN A 86 5.75 -10.41 -3.67
C GLN A 86 5.97 -9.77 -5.04
N GLN A 87 5.24 -10.22 -6.07
CA GLN A 87 5.36 -9.67 -7.44
C GLN A 87 5.04 -8.17 -7.49
N VAL A 88 3.91 -7.76 -6.89
CA VAL A 88 3.50 -6.35 -6.84
C VAL A 88 4.53 -5.51 -6.10
N THR A 89 5.08 -6.03 -5.00
CA THR A 89 6.09 -5.32 -4.21
C THR A 89 7.40 -5.16 -4.98
N THR A 90 7.91 -6.24 -5.59
CA THR A 90 9.13 -6.20 -6.40
C THR A 90 8.97 -5.28 -7.61
N GLN A 91 7.81 -5.30 -8.26
CA GLN A 91 7.51 -4.39 -9.36
C GLN A 91 7.53 -2.94 -8.89
N PHE A 92 6.86 -2.62 -7.79
CA PHE A 92 6.85 -1.28 -7.21
C PHE A 92 8.27 -0.79 -6.87
N GLU A 93 9.08 -1.62 -6.19
CA GLU A 93 10.48 -1.30 -5.86
C GLU A 93 11.30 -1.01 -7.13
N LYS A 94 11.14 -1.85 -8.17
CA LYS A 94 11.85 -1.68 -9.45
C LYS A 94 11.45 -0.39 -10.18
N GLU A 95 10.16 -0.07 -10.21
CA GLU A 95 9.63 1.10 -10.93
C GLU A 95 9.94 2.42 -10.21
N THR A 96 9.84 2.41 -8.88
CA THR A 96 9.99 3.63 -8.07
C THR A 96 11.42 3.90 -7.63
N GLY A 97 12.26 2.86 -7.55
CA GLY A 97 13.60 2.92 -6.97
C GLY A 97 13.63 2.97 -5.44
N ILE A 98 12.47 2.81 -4.78
CA ILE A 98 12.39 2.78 -3.31
C ILE A 98 12.93 1.46 -2.80
N ASN A 99 13.99 1.48 -2.01
CA ASN A 99 14.53 0.28 -1.38
C ASN A 99 13.69 -0.11 -0.15
N LEU A 100 12.92 -1.20 -0.26
CA LEU A 100 11.98 -1.69 0.75
C LEU A 100 12.56 -2.85 1.60
N ASN A 101 13.81 -2.68 2.05
CA ASN A 101 14.56 -3.72 2.77
C ASN A 101 14.69 -3.50 4.29
N ILE A 102 13.99 -2.52 4.85
CA ILE A 102 14.04 -2.23 6.28
C ILE A 102 13.12 -3.21 7.00
N GLU A 103 13.60 -3.68 8.15
CA GLU A 103 12.81 -4.54 9.00
C GLU A 103 11.56 -3.82 9.50
N VAL A 104 10.39 -4.42 9.23
CA VAL A 104 9.11 -3.93 9.76
C VAL A 104 8.96 -4.39 11.21
N PRO A 105 8.81 -3.48 12.19
CA PRO A 105 8.55 -3.84 13.58
C PRO A 105 7.32 -4.74 13.74
N GLU A 106 7.39 -5.74 14.62
CA GLU A 106 6.31 -6.73 14.77
C GLU A 106 4.98 -6.10 15.20
N GLN A 107 5.03 -5.07 16.05
CA GLN A 107 3.83 -4.33 16.47
C GLN A 107 3.11 -3.67 15.29
N LEU A 108 3.86 -3.12 14.34
CA LEU A 108 3.31 -2.55 13.11
C LEU A 108 2.74 -3.67 12.22
N ARG A 109 3.44 -4.80 12.07
CA ARG A 109 2.92 -5.95 11.27
C ARG A 109 1.52 -6.38 11.73
N ARG A 110 1.28 -6.46 13.05
CA ARG A 110 -0.03 -6.84 13.61
C ARG A 110 -1.13 -5.81 13.33
N GLN A 111 -0.80 -4.51 13.34
CA GLN A 111 -1.78 -3.45 13.03
C GLN A 111 -2.28 -3.51 11.58
N PHE A 112 -1.47 -4.00 10.65
CA PHE A 112 -1.84 -4.10 9.24
C PHE A 112 -2.76 -5.29 8.92
N GLU A 113 -3.15 -6.09 9.90
CA GLU A 113 -4.25 -7.06 9.75
C GLU A 113 -5.58 -6.38 9.36
N MET A 114 -5.78 -5.11 9.74
CA MET A 114 -6.92 -4.30 9.31
C MET A 114 -6.97 -4.04 7.79
N VAL A 115 -5.82 -4.12 7.10
CA VAL A 115 -5.76 -3.99 5.64
C VAL A 115 -6.33 -5.24 4.97
N SER A 116 -6.10 -6.42 5.55
CA SER A 116 -6.73 -7.67 5.10
C SER A 116 -8.26 -7.57 5.16
N LEU A 117 -8.81 -6.96 6.22
CA LEU A 117 -10.25 -6.69 6.34
C LEU A 117 -10.73 -5.70 5.28
N SER A 118 -9.99 -4.60 5.07
CA SER A 118 -10.31 -3.59 4.05
C SER A 118 -10.32 -4.20 2.64
N PHE A 119 -9.37 -5.09 2.35
CA PHE A 119 -9.31 -5.81 1.08
C PHE A 119 -10.55 -6.68 0.83
N GLN A 120 -11.02 -7.44 1.83
CA GLN A 120 -12.26 -8.23 1.69
C GLN A 120 -13.49 -7.35 1.42
N VAL A 121 -13.55 -6.17 2.03
CA VAL A 121 -14.63 -5.20 1.79
C VAL A 121 -14.54 -4.64 0.38
N PHE A 122 -13.35 -4.22 -0.04
CA PHE A 122 -13.13 -3.66 -1.37
C PHE A 122 -13.36 -4.66 -2.49
N GLU A 123 -12.97 -5.92 -2.30
CA GLU A 123 -13.24 -6.98 -3.28
C GLU A 123 -14.74 -7.22 -3.48
N LYS A 124 -15.55 -7.13 -2.42
CA LYS A 124 -17.01 -7.28 -2.51
C LYS A 124 -17.70 -6.12 -3.23
N ASN A 125 -17.09 -4.92 -3.22
CA ASN A 125 -17.61 -3.76 -3.93
C ASN A 125 -16.48 -2.90 -4.54
N PRO A 126 -15.87 -3.35 -5.65
CA PRO A 126 -14.72 -2.70 -6.26
C PRO A 126 -14.97 -1.26 -6.68
N ARG A 127 -16.15 -0.98 -7.22
CA ARG A 127 -16.53 0.37 -7.68
C ARG A 127 -16.60 1.35 -6.52
N ALA A 128 -17.24 0.96 -5.41
CA ALA A 128 -17.28 1.78 -4.21
C ALA A 128 -15.88 1.94 -3.60
N ALA A 129 -15.05 0.90 -3.63
CA ALA A 129 -13.68 0.98 -3.17
C ALA A 129 -12.87 2.04 -3.93
N MET A 130 -12.96 2.04 -5.26
CA MET A 130 -12.27 3.03 -6.09
C MET A 130 -12.78 4.45 -5.84
N ALA A 131 -14.08 4.62 -5.61
CA ALA A 131 -14.65 5.92 -5.24
C ALA A 131 -14.13 6.41 -3.87
N VAL A 132 -14.07 5.52 -2.86
CA VAL A 132 -13.46 5.84 -1.54
C VAL A 132 -12.00 6.22 -1.69
N LEU A 133 -11.22 5.47 -2.48
CA LEU A 133 -9.80 5.76 -2.70
C LEU A 133 -9.57 7.10 -3.40
N ARG A 134 -10.51 7.51 -4.26
CA ARG A 134 -10.50 8.81 -4.94
C ARG A 134 -11.08 9.96 -4.12
N GLY A 135 -11.65 9.68 -2.95
CA GLY A 135 -12.34 10.69 -2.13
C GLY A 135 -13.63 11.20 -2.77
N GLU A 136 -14.31 10.37 -3.57
CA GLU A 136 -15.57 10.70 -4.26
C GLU A 136 -16.82 10.44 -3.39
N LEU A 137 -16.65 9.94 -2.16
CA LEU A 137 -17.71 9.56 -1.21
C LEU A 137 -17.53 10.24 0.15
#